data_AF-L1KVQ8-F1
#
_entry.id   AF-L1KVQ8-F1
#
_cell.length_a   1.000
_cell.length_b   1.000
_cell.length_c   1.000
_cell.angle_alpha   90.00
_cell.angle_beta   90.00
_cell.angle_gamma   90.00
#
_symmetry.space_group_name_H-M   'P 1'
#
loop_
_entity.id
_entity.type
_entity.pdbx_description
1 polymer ?
#
loop_
_entity_poly.entity_id
_entity_poly.type
_entity_poly.pdbx_seq_one_letter_code
_entity_poly.pdbx_strand_id
1 'polypeptide(L)'
;AALGRRLNGVFAMTPDELPLVGPSAALPGLWFAEASWVTHAGGVGRQLANMLLDTGDLLVAPERLAPDRFTHWSDEKIRETALGHYQGIYDAH
;
A
#
# COMPACT_ATOMS: atom_id res chain seq x y z
N ALA A 1 -11.42 -37.83 -0.67
CA ALA A 1 -11.40 -36.83 0.41
C ALA A 1 -12.24 -35.63 0.00
N ALA A 2 -13.08 -35.08 0.89
CA ALA A 2 -13.81 -33.86 0.57
C ALA A 2 -12.80 -32.71 0.37
N LEU A 3 -12.81 -32.10 -0.82
CA LEU A 3 -12.04 -30.88 -1.09
C LEU A 3 -12.51 -29.82 -0.10
N GLY A 4 -11.58 -29.21 0.65
CA GLY A 4 -11.88 -28.13 1.58
C GLY A 4 -12.59 -26.93 0.92
N ARG A 5 -13.08 -25.99 1.73
CA ARG A 5 -13.74 -24.77 1.23
C ARG A 5 -12.77 -23.91 0.41
N ARG A 6 -13.24 -23.40 -0.73
CA ARG A 6 -12.52 -22.44 -1.59
C ARG A 6 -13.18 -21.07 -1.52
N LEU A 7 -12.36 -20.03 -1.62
CA LEU A 7 -12.77 -18.62 -1.57
C LEU A 7 -11.91 -17.84 -2.57
N ASN A 8 -12.51 -16.87 -3.26
CA ASN A 8 -11.77 -15.89 -4.05
C ASN A 8 -11.54 -14.66 -3.16
N GLY A 9 -10.36 -14.58 -2.56
CA GLY A 9 -10.00 -13.48 -1.68
C GLY A 9 -9.73 -12.20 -2.46
N VAL A 10 -10.26 -11.07 -1.99
CA VAL A 10 -9.97 -9.75 -2.53
C VAL A 10 -8.89 -9.10 -1.67
N PHE A 11 -7.95 -8.41 -2.31
CA PHE A 11 -6.94 -7.58 -1.67
C PHE A 11 -6.57 -6.42 -2.60
N ALA A 12 -5.78 -5.48 -2.10
CA ALA A 12 -5.36 -4.29 -2.83
C ALA A 12 -3.95 -4.46 -3.42
N MET A 13 -3.74 -3.88 -4.60
CA MET A 13 -2.44 -3.76 -5.26
C MET A 13 -2.22 -2.30 -5.65
N THR A 14 -1.01 -1.80 -5.41
CA THR A 14 -0.56 -0.48 -5.84
C THR A 14 0.36 -0.61 -7.06
N PRO A 15 0.51 0.45 -7.88
CA PRO A 15 1.39 0.43 -9.06
C PRO A 15 2.88 0.19 -8.77
N ASP A 16 3.32 0.20 -7.51
CA ASP A 16 4.71 -0.03 -7.10
C ASP A 16 4.84 -1.09 -5.99
N GLU A 17 3.75 -1.81 -5.69
CA GLU A 17 3.67 -2.85 -4.65
C GLU A 17 3.93 -2.37 -3.20
N LEU A 18 4.13 -1.07 -2.98
CA LEU A 18 4.31 -0.47 -1.67
C LEU A 18 2.97 -0.01 -1.07
N PRO A 19 2.80 -0.02 0.26
CA PRO A 19 1.58 0.49 0.90
C PRO A 19 1.41 2.00 0.70
N LEU A 20 0.20 2.50 1.00
CA LEU A 20 -0.09 3.94 1.08
C LEU A 20 -0.13 4.34 2.56
N VAL A 21 0.88 5.10 3.03
CA VAL A 21 1.02 5.49 4.43
C VAL A 21 1.35 6.98 4.54
N GLY A 22 0.50 7.74 5.22
CA GLY A 22 0.73 9.16 5.46
C GLY A 22 -0.53 10.03 5.41
N PRO A 23 -0.38 11.35 5.50
CA PRO A 23 -1.50 12.27 5.51
C PRO A 23 -2.14 12.41 4.12
N SER A 24 -3.43 12.72 4.09
CA SER A 24 -4.10 13.17 2.87
C SER A 24 -3.59 14.55 2.45
N ALA A 25 -3.26 14.72 1.17
CA ALA A 25 -3.00 16.05 0.61
C ALA A 25 -4.28 16.90 0.47
N ALA A 26 -5.45 16.26 0.35
CA ALA A 26 -6.71 16.94 0.06
C ALA A 26 -7.52 17.29 1.32
N LEU A 27 -7.40 16.50 2.39
CA LEU A 27 -8.18 16.69 3.62
C LEU A 27 -7.28 16.70 4.86
N PRO A 28 -7.03 17.88 5.46
CA PRO A 28 -6.24 17.98 6.69
C PRO A 28 -6.81 17.11 7.81
N GLY A 29 -5.94 16.35 8.48
CA GLY A 29 -6.31 15.46 9.57
C GLY A 29 -6.78 14.06 9.13
N LEU A 30 -6.97 13.80 7.84
CA LEU A 30 -7.15 12.45 7.31
C LEU A 30 -5.79 11.78 7.05
N TRP A 31 -5.68 10.51 7.44
CA TRP A 31 -4.46 9.70 7.29
C TRP A 31 -4.78 8.33 6.70
N PHE A 32 -3.80 7.78 5.98
CA PHE A 32 -3.88 6.48 5.31
C PHE A 32 -2.85 5.51 5.88
N ALA A 33 -3.21 4.22 5.90
CA ALA A 33 -2.33 3.08 6.11
C ALA A 33 -2.94 1.86 5.40
N GLU A 34 -2.98 1.94 4.07
CA GLU A 34 -3.72 1.02 3.21
C GLU A 34 -2.79 0.19 2.32
N ALA A 35 -3.37 -0.82 1.66
CA ALA A 35 -2.65 -1.75 0.79
C ALA A 35 -1.44 -2.41 1.47
N SER A 36 -1.56 -2.71 2.77
CA SER A 36 -0.54 -3.40 3.55
C SER A 36 -0.82 -4.89 3.60
N TRP A 37 0.18 -5.70 3.26
CA TRP A 37 0.19 -7.13 3.55
C TRP A 37 0.28 -7.39 5.05
N VAL A 38 -0.29 -8.51 5.51
CA VAL A 38 -0.16 -8.94 6.92
C VAL A 38 1.30 -8.99 7.36
N THR A 39 2.19 -9.47 6.49
CA THR A 39 3.65 -9.52 6.72
C THR A 39 4.26 -8.16 7.10
N HIS A 40 3.69 -7.05 6.63
CA HIS A 40 4.22 -5.70 6.84
C HIS A 40 3.39 -4.87 7.83
N ALA A 41 2.27 -5.39 8.33
CA ALA A 41 1.30 -4.62 9.10
C ALA A 41 1.92 -3.95 10.35
N GLY A 42 2.82 -4.64 11.06
CA GLY A 42 3.52 -4.08 12.22
C GLY A 42 4.45 -2.91 11.86
N GLY A 43 5.18 -3.02 10.76
CA GLY A 43 6.05 -1.96 10.25
C GLY A 43 5.26 -0.75 9.75
N VAL A 44 4.16 -0.98 9.02
CA VAL A 44 3.24 0.08 8.57
C VAL A 44 2.62 0.81 9.76
N GLY A 45 2.17 0.08 10.79
CA GLY A 45 1.62 0.69 12.00
C GLY A 45 2.65 1.56 12.74
N ARG A 46 3.90 1.08 12.87
CA ARG A 46 4.99 1.87 13.47
C ARG A 46 5.31 3.12 12.63
N GLN A 47 5.40 2.99 11.31
CA GLN A 47 5.63 4.12 10.41
C GLN A 47 4.54 5.19 10.59
N LEU A 48 3.27 4.79 10.54
CA LEU A 48 2.14 5.71 10.73
C LEU A 48 2.18 6.39 12.10
N ALA A 49 2.40 5.62 13.17
CA ALA A 49 2.47 6.15 14.53
C ALA A 49 3.60 7.18 14.69
N ASN A 50 4.78 6.89 14.14
CA ASN A 50 5.93 7.78 14.21
C ASN A 50 5.69 9.08 13.42
N MET A 51 4.95 9.03 12.31
CA MET A 51 4.53 10.23 11.57
C MET A 51 3.47 11.04 12.33
N LEU A 52 2.48 10.39 12.94
CA LEU A 52 1.41 11.04 13.71
C LEU A 52 1.92 11.71 14.99
N LEU A 53 2.90 11.10 15.64
CA LEU A 53 3.44 11.52 16.95
C LEU A 53 4.75 12.32 16.83
N ASP A 54 5.24 12.56 15.61
CA ASP A 54 6.48 13.29 15.31
C ASP A 54 7.70 12.79 16.11
N THR A 55 7.89 11.46 16.13
CA THR A 55 8.97 10.85 16.92
C THR A 55 10.30 10.74 16.16
N GLY A 56 10.36 11.16 14.89
CA GLY A 56 11.56 11.19 14.05
C GLY A 56 12.10 9.82 13.56
N ASP A 57 11.73 8.71 14.20
CA ASP A 57 12.22 7.35 13.88
C ASP A 57 11.50 6.69 12.69
N LEU A 58 11.53 7.31 11.52
CA LEU A 58 10.86 6.77 10.33
C LEU A 58 11.62 5.56 9.76
N LEU A 59 10.89 4.49 9.42
CA LEU A 59 11.46 3.26 8.85
C LEU A 59 11.75 3.42 7.36
N VAL A 60 10.88 4.16 6.67
CA VAL A 60 10.95 4.45 5.24
C VAL A 60 10.71 5.94 5.04
N ALA A 61 11.39 6.52 4.05
CA ALA A 61 11.18 7.91 3.65
C ALA A 61 9.69 8.14 3.27
N PRO A 62 8.99 9.11 3.89
CA PRO A 62 7.54 9.29 3.74
C PRO A 62 7.05 9.41 2.30
N GLU A 63 7.81 10.11 1.45
CA GLU A 63 7.50 10.34 0.04
C GLU A 63 7.37 9.04 -0.75
N ARG A 64 8.04 7.96 -0.33
CA ARG A 64 7.94 6.64 -0.98
C ARG A 64 6.62 5.94 -0.67
N LEU A 65 5.98 6.29 0.45
CA LEU A 65 4.73 5.69 0.90
C LEU A 65 3.54 6.67 0.77
N ALA A 66 3.79 7.91 0.35
CA ALA A 66 2.79 8.97 0.32
C ALA A 66 1.51 8.54 -0.43
N PRO A 67 0.30 8.78 0.12
CA PRO A 67 -0.96 8.36 -0.51
C PRO A 67 -1.24 9.00 -1.87
N ASP A 68 -0.69 10.19 -2.11
CA ASP A 68 -0.89 10.99 -3.31
C ASP A 68 0.21 10.79 -4.37
N ARG A 69 1.15 9.87 -4.17
CA ARG A 69 2.31 9.67 -5.07
C ARG A 69 1.95 9.30 -6.51
N PHE A 70 0.71 8.84 -6.74
CA PHE A 70 0.19 8.49 -8.06
C PHE A 70 -0.86 9.47 -8.61
N THR A 71 -1.11 10.61 -7.97
CA THR A 71 -2.15 11.58 -8.40
C THR A 71 -1.96 12.13 -9.81
N HIS A 72 -0.74 12.07 -10.33
CA HIS A 72 -0.41 12.49 -11.69
C HIS A 72 -0.63 11.40 -12.75
N TRP A 73 -1.04 10.18 -12.35
CA TRP A 73 -1.34 9.07 -13.25
C TRP A 73 -2.83 9.04 -13.58
N SER A 74 -3.17 8.55 -14.78
CA SER A 74 -4.56 8.21 -15.09
C SER A 74 -4.98 6.93 -14.37
N ASP A 75 -6.28 6.80 -14.12
CA ASP A 75 -6.88 5.59 -13.55
C ASP A 75 -6.56 4.34 -14.39
N GLU A 76 -6.55 4.48 -15.71
CA GLU A 76 -6.17 3.42 -16.66
C GLU A 76 -4.74 2.95 -16.39
N LYS A 77 -3.78 3.87 -16.29
CA LYS A 77 -2.37 3.53 -16.01
C LYS A 77 -2.19 2.88 -14.64
N ILE A 78 -2.89 3.39 -13.62
CA ILE A 78 -2.89 2.79 -12.27
C ILE A 78 -3.38 1.35 -12.35
N ARG A 79 -4.51 1.12 -13.03
CA ARG A 79 -5.12 -0.21 -13.18
C ARG A 79 -4.21 -1.16 -13.93
N GLU A 80 -3.70 -0.76 -15.09
CA GLU A 80 -2.84 -1.61 -15.92
C GLU A 80 -1.57 -2.03 -15.19
N THR A 81 -0.91 -1.07 -14.52
CA THR A 81 0.34 -1.33 -13.81
C THR A 81 0.12 -2.24 -12.60
N ALA A 82 -0.85 -1.93 -11.74
CA ALA A 82 -1.16 -2.75 -10.58
C ALA A 82 -1.64 -4.16 -10.97
N LEU A 83 -2.35 -4.30 -12.10
CA LEU A 83 -2.75 -5.62 -12.62
C LEU A 83 -1.55 -6.41 -13.16
N GLY A 84 -0.61 -5.74 -13.83
CA GLY A 84 0.65 -6.37 -14.26
C GLY A 84 1.42 -6.97 -13.08
N HIS A 85 1.54 -6.21 -11.97
CA HIS A 85 2.14 -6.71 -10.73
C HIS A 85 1.39 -7.91 -10.15
N TYR A 86 0.05 -7.87 -10.13
CA TYR A 86 -0.74 -9.03 -9.70
C TYR A 86 -0.49 -10.28 -10.56
N GLN A 87 -0.42 -10.11 -11.88
CA GLN A 87 -0.20 -11.20 -12.82
C GLN A 87 1.21 -11.83 -12.69
N GLY A 88 2.22 -11.00 -12.39
CA GLY A 88 3.62 -11.39 -12.28
C GLY A 88 4.17 -11.42 -10.85
N ILE A 89 3.34 -11.52 -9.81
CA ILE A 89 3.75 -11.33 -8.41
C ILE A 89 4.83 -12.31 -7.90
N TYR A 90 5.09 -13.39 -8.65
CA TYR A 90 6.14 -14.37 -8.37
C TYR A 90 7.13 -14.56 -9.53
N ASP A 91 7.07 -13.69 -10.53
CA ASP A 91 8.01 -13.75 -11.65
C ASP A 91 9.40 -13.32 -11.16
N ALA A 92 10.44 -13.92 -11.73
CA ALA A 92 11.81 -13.51 -11.45
C ALA A 92 12.11 -12.20 -12.19
N HIS A 93 12.44 -11.15 -11.42
CA HIS A 93 12.83 -9.83 -11.92
C HIS A 93 14.33 -9.56 -11.73
#